data_AF-V2X7E6-F1
#
_entry.id   AF-V2X7E6-F1
#
_cell.length_a   1.000
_cell.length_b   1.000
_cell.length_c   1.000
_cell.angle_alpha   90.00
_cell.angle_beta   90.00
_cell.angle_gamma   90.00
#
_symmetry.space_group_name_H-M   'P 1'
#
loop_
_entity.id
_entity.type
_entity.pdbx_description
1 polymer ?
#
loop_
_entity_poly.entity_id
_entity_poly.type
_entity_poly.pdbx_seq_one_letter_code
_entity_poly.pdbx_strand_id
1 'polypeptide(L)'
;MVSLYLGLSVLTPLPAASELAVAERYQDGAIDAKVINLYSRTQITLEADGKAYTGTRDVIAYLVENASRLVKRGTYLIDVIHEDKLDPNFALLLSRNDEELKAKCAGLVSEFLSGPFYDPKIAADSGLLAITEAHYDTIAAFVNQDLLNYLPASGFIGGEEPGEDVFHLGAWMARIVLTLGVQTSEEAAQAIEKSYGKPLPEKVAYWRAWVSKPSWKKVYAEGLH
;
A
#
# COMPACT_ATOMS: atom_id res chain seq x y z
N MET A 1 0.25 5.42 -27.55
CA MET A 1 -0.42 5.95 -26.35
C MET A 1 -0.30 4.89 -25.30
N VAL A 2 0.16 5.24 -24.09
CA VAL A 2 0.28 4.29 -22.97
C VAL A 2 -1.05 4.29 -22.22
N SER A 3 -1.63 3.12 -22.02
CA SER A 3 -2.90 2.97 -21.29
C SER A 3 -2.67 2.21 -20.00
N LEU A 4 -3.08 2.81 -18.89
CA LEU A 4 -3.01 2.20 -17.56
C LEU A 4 -4.42 1.82 -17.12
N TYR A 5 -4.68 0.53 -17.00
CA TYR A 5 -5.94 0.00 -16.51
C TYR A 5 -5.81 -0.31 -15.03
N LEU A 6 -6.60 0.40 -14.24
CA LEU A 6 -6.68 0.23 -12.80
C LEU A 6 -7.96 -0.54 -12.50
N GLY A 7 -7.81 -1.80 -12.11
CA GLY A 7 -8.92 -2.57 -11.56
C GLY A 7 -9.40 -1.94 -10.26
N LEU A 8 -10.58 -1.33 -10.24
CA LEU A 8 -11.16 -0.84 -8.99
C LEU A 8 -11.61 -2.06 -8.18
N SER A 9 -10.86 -2.35 -7.13
CA SER A 9 -11.38 -3.13 -6.01
C SER A 9 -11.12 -2.33 -4.77
N VAL A 10 -12.12 -2.27 -3.90
CA VAL A 10 -12.04 -1.73 -2.54
C VAL A 10 -10.95 -2.44 -1.69
N LEU A 11 -10.35 -3.51 -2.21
CA LEU A 11 -9.64 -4.53 -1.47
C LEU A 11 -8.11 -4.56 -1.69
N THR A 12 -7.49 -3.71 -2.55
CA THR A 12 -6.01 -3.70 -2.70
C THR A 12 -5.36 -2.32 -2.87
N PRO A 13 -4.13 -2.10 -2.36
CA PRO A 13 -3.36 -0.85 -2.51
C PRO A 13 -2.58 -0.75 -3.84
N LEU A 14 -2.71 -1.75 -4.71
CA LEU A 14 -1.92 -1.92 -5.94
C LEU A 14 -2.13 -0.80 -6.99
N PRO A 15 -3.32 -0.17 -7.12
CA PRO A 15 -3.50 1.02 -7.95
C PRO A 15 -2.74 2.22 -7.39
N ALA A 16 -2.82 2.48 -6.08
CA ALA A 16 -2.34 3.71 -5.45
C ALA A 16 -0.84 3.95 -5.65
N ALA A 17 -0.02 2.89 -5.57
CA ALA A 17 1.42 3.00 -5.83
C ALA A 17 1.71 3.45 -7.29
N SER A 18 0.93 2.96 -8.25
CA SER A 18 1.05 3.34 -9.66
C SER A 18 0.44 4.71 -9.93
N GLU A 19 -0.66 5.06 -9.27
CA GLU A 19 -1.26 6.40 -9.32
C GLU A 19 -0.31 7.46 -8.76
N LEU A 20 0.40 7.16 -7.65
CA LEU A 20 1.44 8.02 -7.11
C LEU A 20 2.58 8.21 -8.10
N ALA A 21 3.04 7.13 -8.74
CA ALA A 21 4.08 7.21 -9.78
C ALA A 21 3.61 8.06 -10.97
N VAL A 22 2.38 7.86 -11.45
CA VAL A 22 1.79 8.67 -12.52
C VAL A 22 1.69 10.13 -12.11
N ALA A 23 1.09 10.42 -10.96
CA ALA A 23 0.86 11.78 -10.48
C ALA A 23 2.14 12.56 -10.19
N GLU A 24 3.23 11.90 -9.78
CA GLU A 24 4.52 12.55 -9.53
C GLU A 24 5.37 12.71 -10.80
N ARG A 25 5.18 11.84 -11.81
CA ARG A 25 6.15 11.71 -12.93
C ARG A 25 5.59 12.06 -14.30
N TYR A 26 4.29 12.14 -14.45
CA TYR A 26 3.65 12.38 -15.73
C TYR A 26 2.78 13.64 -15.68
N GLN A 27 2.76 14.36 -16.80
CA GLN A 27 1.80 15.45 -16.98
C GLN A 27 0.39 14.89 -17.07
N ASP A 28 -0.59 15.68 -16.66
CA ASP A 28 -2.00 15.30 -16.77
C ASP A 28 -2.34 14.93 -18.23
N GLY A 29 -2.95 13.75 -18.41
CA GLY A 29 -3.31 13.22 -19.72
C GLY A 29 -2.17 12.49 -20.48
N ALA A 30 -0.95 12.44 -19.94
CA ALA A 30 0.15 11.69 -20.57
C ALA A 30 -0.03 10.16 -20.47
N ILE A 31 -0.75 9.69 -19.45
CA ILE A 31 -1.16 8.30 -19.27
C ILE A 31 -2.69 8.26 -19.33
N ASP A 32 -3.22 7.43 -20.22
CA ASP A 32 -4.67 7.17 -20.31
C ASP A 32 -5.05 6.19 -19.20
N ALA A 33 -5.39 6.72 -18.03
CA ALA A 33 -5.81 5.94 -16.87
C ALA A 33 -7.29 5.57 -16.98
N LYS A 34 -7.57 4.28 -17.05
CA LYS A 34 -8.92 3.72 -17.14
C LYS A 34 -9.22 2.86 -15.93
N VAL A 35 -10.24 3.25 -15.19
CA VAL A 35 -10.78 2.43 -14.12
C VAL A 35 -11.66 1.35 -14.72
N ILE A 36 -11.30 0.08 -14.52
CA ILE A 36 -12.13 -1.07 -14.91
C ILE A 36 -12.71 -1.70 -13.65
N ASN A 37 -14.02 -1.88 -13.60
CA ASN A 37 -14.66 -2.65 -12.53
C ASN A 37 -14.45 -4.15 -12.79
N LEU A 38 -13.55 -4.77 -12.02
CA LEU A 38 -13.30 -6.20 -12.09
C LEU A 38 -14.02 -6.87 -10.92
N TYR A 39 -15.20 -7.44 -11.19
CA TYR A 39 -16.11 -8.06 -10.22
C TYR A 39 -15.54 -9.22 -9.37
N SER A 40 -14.27 -9.61 -9.55
CA SER A 40 -13.72 -10.76 -8.81
C SER A 40 -12.19 -10.83 -8.70
N ARG A 41 -11.43 -9.91 -9.32
CA ARG A 41 -9.96 -9.94 -9.27
C ARG A 41 -9.37 -8.55 -9.32
N THR A 42 -8.47 -8.27 -8.39
CA THR A 42 -7.61 -7.10 -8.39
C THR A 42 -6.52 -7.28 -9.41
N GLN A 43 -6.58 -6.48 -10.48
CA GLN A 43 -5.58 -6.51 -11.53
C GLN A 43 -5.25 -5.08 -11.91
N ILE A 44 -3.99 -4.72 -11.73
CA ILE A 44 -3.40 -3.59 -12.45
C ILE A 44 -2.91 -4.13 -13.79
N THR A 45 -3.15 -3.40 -14.87
CA THR A 45 -2.59 -3.74 -16.17
C THR A 45 -2.14 -2.48 -16.87
N LEU A 46 -0.85 -2.38 -17.14
CA LEU A 46 -0.31 -1.35 -18.02
C LEU A 46 -0.12 -1.96 -19.41
N GLU A 47 -0.74 -1.36 -20.42
CA GLU A 47 -0.51 -1.69 -21.82
C GLU A 47 0.40 -0.63 -22.44
N ALA A 48 1.59 -1.05 -22.85
CA ALA A 48 2.56 -0.17 -23.47
C ALA A 48 3.45 -0.95 -24.45
N ASP A 49 3.75 -0.35 -25.60
CA ASP A 49 4.63 -0.93 -26.62
C ASP A 49 4.21 -2.34 -27.10
N GLY A 50 2.90 -2.60 -27.13
CA GLY A 50 2.34 -3.91 -27.49
C GLY A 50 2.50 -5.00 -26.42
N LYS A 51 2.94 -4.64 -25.21
CA LYS A 51 3.09 -5.52 -24.06
C LYS A 51 2.12 -5.14 -22.94
N ALA A 52 1.60 -6.15 -22.25
CA ALA A 52 0.84 -5.99 -21.01
C ALA A 52 1.73 -6.29 -19.79
N TYR A 53 1.74 -5.40 -18.81
CA TYR A 53 2.40 -5.56 -17.52
C TYR A 53 1.33 -5.68 -16.45
N THR A 54 1.31 -6.79 -15.71
CA THR A 54 0.20 -7.11 -14.78
C THR A 54 0.59 -7.11 -13.31
N GLY A 55 1.89 -7.04 -13.00
CA GLY A 55 2.41 -6.94 -11.64
C GLY A 55 2.68 -5.49 -11.26
N THR A 56 2.35 -5.08 -10.04
CA THR A 56 2.61 -3.72 -9.57
C THR A 56 4.09 -3.34 -9.63
N ARG A 57 5.00 -4.28 -9.35
CA ARG A 57 6.45 -4.06 -9.52
C ARG A 57 6.78 -3.71 -10.97
N ASP A 58 6.32 -4.52 -11.92
CA ASP A 58 6.61 -4.32 -13.33
C ASP A 58 5.98 -3.03 -13.89
N VAL A 59 4.76 -2.71 -13.45
CA VAL A 59 4.05 -1.49 -13.84
C VAL A 59 4.79 -0.24 -13.34
N ILE A 60 5.14 -0.19 -12.06
CA ILE A 60 5.85 0.96 -11.49
C ILE A 60 7.27 1.04 -12.06
N ALA A 61 7.95 -0.10 -12.24
CA ALA A 61 9.23 -0.17 -12.88
C ALA A 61 9.19 0.47 -14.27
N TYR A 62 8.20 0.10 -15.10
CA TYR A 62 8.00 0.69 -16.42
C TYR A 62 7.72 2.20 -16.33
N LEU A 63 6.80 2.62 -15.46
CA LEU A 63 6.45 4.04 -15.30
C LEU A 63 7.66 4.89 -14.89
N VAL A 64 8.52 4.37 -14.02
CA VAL A 64 9.73 5.07 -13.60
C VAL A 64 10.77 5.12 -14.72
N GLU A 65 10.95 4.04 -15.48
CA GLU A 65 11.91 3.97 -16.60
C GLU A 65 11.52 4.85 -17.79
N ASN A 66 10.21 5.03 -18.01
CA ASN A 66 9.67 5.74 -19.16
C ASN A 66 9.17 7.16 -18.82
N ALA A 67 9.41 7.64 -17.61
CA ALA A 67 9.12 9.02 -17.24
C ALA A 67 10.09 10.00 -17.92
N SER A 68 9.62 11.20 -18.25
CA SER A 68 10.47 12.26 -18.84
C SER A 68 11.57 12.74 -17.88
N ARG A 69 11.36 12.59 -16.57
CA ARG A 69 12.33 12.87 -15.51
C ARG A 69 12.64 11.58 -14.74
N LEU A 70 13.83 11.04 -14.98
CA LEU A 70 14.32 9.83 -14.33
C LEU A 70 14.49 10.02 -12.82
N VAL A 71 14.28 8.94 -12.08
CA VAL A 71 14.54 8.87 -10.64
C VAL A 71 15.42 7.68 -10.30
N LYS A 72 15.87 7.64 -9.05
CA LYS A 72 16.52 6.47 -8.49
C LYS A 72 15.58 5.27 -8.58
N ARG A 73 16.11 4.20 -9.17
CA ARG A 73 15.45 2.88 -9.27
C ARG A 73 15.31 2.23 -7.91
N GLY A 74 14.36 1.31 -7.84
CA GLY A 74 13.99 0.57 -6.65
C GLY A 74 15.14 -0.24 -6.08
N THR A 75 15.06 -0.48 -4.77
CA THR A 75 16.00 -1.30 -4.02
C THR A 75 15.32 -2.55 -3.50
N TYR A 76 16.08 -3.37 -2.77
CA TYR A 76 15.60 -4.54 -2.03
C TYR A 76 14.42 -4.22 -1.10
N LEU A 77 14.20 -2.96 -0.70
CA LEU A 77 13.02 -2.59 0.08
C LEU A 77 11.71 -3.00 -0.61
N ILE A 78 11.62 -2.88 -1.94
CA ILE A 78 10.41 -3.27 -2.70
C ILE A 78 10.12 -4.75 -2.53
N ASP A 79 11.17 -5.59 -2.52
CA ASP A 79 11.02 -7.02 -2.30
C ASP A 79 10.48 -7.29 -0.90
N VAL A 80 11.05 -6.64 0.13
CA VAL A 80 10.65 -6.81 1.54
C VAL A 80 9.18 -6.50 1.77
N ILE A 81 8.72 -5.33 1.34
CA ILE A 81 7.33 -4.88 1.61
C ILE A 81 6.29 -5.60 0.75
N HIS A 82 6.73 -6.43 -0.19
CA HIS A 82 5.89 -7.32 -0.99
C HIS A 82 6.02 -8.79 -0.56
N GLU A 83 6.78 -9.10 0.50
CA GLU A 83 6.77 -10.45 1.09
C GLU A 83 5.40 -10.74 1.73
N ASP A 84 4.95 -12.00 1.65
CA ASP A 84 3.65 -12.44 2.20
C ASP A 84 3.47 -12.04 3.66
N LYS A 85 4.55 -12.10 4.47
CA LYS A 85 4.56 -11.74 5.90
C LYS A 85 4.43 -10.25 6.18
N LEU A 86 4.53 -9.40 5.16
CA LEU A 86 4.32 -7.95 5.21
C LEU A 86 3.21 -7.50 4.25
N ASP A 87 2.47 -8.43 3.65
CA ASP A 87 1.43 -8.09 2.68
C ASP A 87 0.34 -7.22 3.35
N PRO A 88 0.16 -5.98 2.87
CA PRO A 88 -0.83 -5.06 3.43
C PRO A 88 -2.28 -5.45 3.05
N ASN A 89 -2.50 -6.39 2.14
CA ASN A 89 -3.83 -6.95 1.86
C ASN A 89 -4.26 -7.90 2.97
N PHE A 90 -3.34 -8.77 3.40
CA PHE A 90 -3.57 -9.60 4.57
C PHE A 90 -3.72 -8.74 5.83
N ALA A 91 -3.13 -7.53 5.81
CA ALA A 91 -3.29 -6.56 6.89
C ALA A 91 -4.77 -6.17 7.15
N LEU A 92 -5.66 -6.28 6.14
CA LEU A 92 -7.08 -6.00 6.34
C LEU A 92 -7.72 -6.94 7.36
N LEU A 93 -7.23 -8.18 7.44
CA LEU A 93 -7.70 -9.20 8.36
C LEU A 93 -7.10 -9.06 9.77
N LEU A 94 -6.13 -8.15 9.97
CA LEU A 94 -5.40 -8.04 11.24
C LEU A 94 -6.33 -7.81 12.41
N SER A 95 -6.33 -8.74 13.34
CA SER A 95 -7.14 -8.64 14.54
C SER A 95 -6.23 -8.94 15.71
N ARG A 96 -6.29 -8.11 16.73
CA ARG A 96 -5.49 -8.27 17.95
C ARG A 96 -6.23 -9.03 19.05
N ASN A 97 -7.50 -9.31 18.81
CA ASN A 97 -8.44 -9.95 19.72
C ASN A 97 -9.69 -10.37 18.95
N ASP A 98 -10.53 -11.16 19.60
CA ASP A 98 -11.79 -11.67 19.06
C ASP A 98 -12.77 -10.54 18.72
N GLU A 99 -12.81 -9.45 19.49
CA GLU A 99 -13.72 -8.33 19.25
C GLU A 99 -13.40 -7.63 17.91
N GLU A 100 -12.12 -7.38 17.63
CA GLU A 100 -11.65 -6.82 16.38
C GLU A 100 -11.91 -7.76 15.20
N LEU A 101 -11.63 -9.05 15.37
CA LEU A 101 -11.88 -10.04 14.33
C LEU A 101 -13.36 -10.10 13.98
N LYS A 102 -14.23 -10.13 14.98
CA LYS A 102 -15.68 -10.12 14.81
C LYS A 102 -16.18 -8.84 14.14
N ALA A 103 -15.65 -7.68 14.52
CA ALA A 103 -15.99 -6.40 13.90
C ALA A 103 -15.57 -6.36 12.42
N LYS A 104 -14.39 -6.86 12.09
CA LYS A 104 -13.88 -6.95 10.72
C LYS A 104 -14.70 -7.92 9.87
N CYS A 105 -14.98 -9.12 10.39
CA CYS A 105 -15.83 -10.11 9.71
C CYS A 105 -17.26 -9.62 9.43
N ALA A 106 -17.73 -8.57 10.11
CA ALA A 106 -19.03 -7.93 9.86
C ALA A 106 -18.97 -6.78 8.83
N GLY A 107 -17.78 -6.37 8.39
CA GLY A 107 -17.55 -5.23 7.48
C GLY A 107 -16.96 -5.63 6.12
N LEU A 108 -16.09 -4.79 5.56
CA LEU A 108 -15.43 -4.97 4.25
C LEU A 108 -14.72 -6.34 4.10
N VAL A 109 -14.23 -6.87 5.20
CA VAL A 109 -13.56 -8.17 5.26
C VAL A 109 -14.53 -9.35 5.05
N SER A 110 -15.84 -9.19 5.33
CA SER A 110 -16.85 -10.21 5.02
C SER A 110 -16.93 -10.51 3.51
N GLU A 111 -16.72 -9.51 2.65
CA GLU A 111 -16.68 -9.68 1.19
C GLU A 111 -15.41 -10.43 0.74
N PHE A 112 -14.25 -10.10 1.34
CA PHE A 112 -13.00 -10.84 1.11
C PHE A 112 -13.13 -12.32 1.53
N LEU A 113 -13.78 -12.52 2.68
CA LEU A 113 -14.06 -13.81 3.27
C LEU A 113 -15.35 -14.45 2.72
N SER A 114 -15.97 -13.99 1.63
CA SER A 114 -17.13 -14.70 1.04
C SER A 114 -16.87 -15.20 -0.39
N GLY A 115 -15.66 -14.96 -0.91
CA GLY A 115 -15.16 -15.58 -2.13
C GLY A 115 -14.80 -17.07 -1.94
N PRO A 116 -14.44 -17.79 -3.02
CA PRO A 116 -14.11 -19.23 -2.99
C PRO A 116 -12.85 -19.59 -2.16
N PHE A 117 -12.20 -18.59 -1.57
CA PHE A 117 -11.00 -18.72 -0.73
C PHE A 117 -11.31 -18.76 0.78
N TYR A 118 -12.56 -18.54 1.19
CA TYR A 118 -12.95 -18.61 2.59
C TYR A 118 -13.88 -19.78 2.88
N ASP A 119 -13.42 -20.63 3.79
CA ASP A 119 -14.28 -21.58 4.48
C ASP A 119 -14.70 -20.93 5.81
N PRO A 120 -15.99 -20.70 6.08
CA PRO A 120 -16.47 -20.19 7.35
C PRO A 120 -16.09 -21.04 8.57
N LYS A 121 -15.59 -22.28 8.36
CA LYS A 121 -14.95 -23.07 9.42
C LYS A 121 -13.57 -22.54 9.84
N ILE A 122 -12.82 -21.88 8.95
CA ILE A 122 -11.52 -21.27 9.26
C ILE A 122 -11.67 -20.11 10.27
N ALA A 123 -12.77 -19.35 10.21
CA ALA A 123 -13.04 -18.28 11.18
C ALA A 123 -13.64 -18.78 12.51
N ALA A 124 -14.17 -20.01 12.55
CA ALA A 124 -14.62 -20.64 13.78
C ALA A 124 -13.46 -21.35 14.53
N ASP A 125 -12.35 -21.62 13.84
CA ASP A 125 -11.13 -22.17 14.41
C ASP A 125 -10.22 -21.03 14.92
N SER A 126 -9.74 -21.19 16.16
CA SER A 126 -8.71 -20.35 16.81
C SER A 126 -7.44 -20.06 15.98
N GLY A 127 -7.25 -20.72 14.83
CA GLY A 127 -6.13 -20.52 13.93
C GLY A 127 -6.15 -19.19 13.19
N LEU A 128 -7.32 -18.64 12.81
CA LEU A 128 -7.36 -17.37 12.08
C LEU A 128 -6.90 -16.20 12.96
N LEU A 129 -7.38 -16.14 14.22
CA LEU A 129 -6.94 -15.11 15.16
C LEU A 129 -5.42 -15.18 15.36
N ALA A 130 -4.88 -16.35 15.65
CA ALA A 130 -3.44 -16.54 15.85
C ALA A 130 -2.61 -16.12 14.62
N ILE A 131 -3.08 -16.43 13.41
CA ILE A 131 -2.43 -15.98 12.17
C ILE A 131 -2.46 -14.45 12.06
N THR A 132 -3.60 -13.83 12.35
CA THR A 132 -3.74 -12.37 12.26
C THR A 132 -2.95 -11.64 13.34
N GLU A 133 -2.84 -12.18 14.56
CA GLU A 133 -1.99 -11.66 15.62
C GLU A 133 -0.51 -11.77 15.24
N ALA A 134 -0.07 -12.92 14.73
CA ALA A 134 1.31 -13.09 14.28
C ALA A 134 1.69 -12.14 13.12
N HIS A 135 0.76 -11.91 12.19
CA HIS A 135 0.96 -10.95 11.10
C HIS A 135 0.99 -9.51 11.61
N TYR A 136 0.15 -9.18 12.59
CA TYR A 136 0.13 -7.88 13.27
C TYR A 136 1.49 -7.60 13.91
N ASP A 137 2.00 -8.56 14.69
CA ASP A 137 3.28 -8.46 15.37
C ASP A 137 4.44 -8.31 14.39
N THR A 138 4.38 -9.02 13.25
CA THR A 138 5.38 -8.92 12.18
C THR A 138 5.41 -7.52 11.57
N ILE A 139 4.25 -6.94 11.25
CA ILE A 139 4.18 -5.57 10.73
C ILE A 139 4.62 -4.56 11.80
N ALA A 140 4.19 -4.73 13.05
CA ALA A 140 4.59 -3.87 14.16
C ALA A 140 6.11 -3.88 14.37
N ALA A 141 6.74 -5.05 14.28
CA ALA A 141 8.20 -5.19 14.35
C ALA A 141 8.87 -4.48 13.17
N PHE A 142 8.40 -4.71 11.94
CA PHE A 142 8.95 -4.06 10.75
C PHE A 142 8.85 -2.52 10.83
N VAL A 143 7.68 -1.97 11.14
CA VAL A 143 7.47 -0.51 11.23
C VAL A 143 8.35 0.12 12.31
N ASN A 144 8.46 -0.52 13.47
CA ASN A 144 9.18 0.04 14.61
C ASN A 144 10.69 -0.19 14.58
N GLN A 145 11.19 -1.12 13.78
CA GLN A 145 12.59 -1.58 13.83
C GLN A 145 13.21 -1.59 12.45
N ASP A 146 12.75 -2.47 11.56
CA ASP A 146 13.44 -2.76 10.31
C ASP A 146 13.32 -1.62 9.30
N LEU A 147 12.13 -1.00 9.20
CA LEU A 147 11.85 0.09 8.26
C LEU A 147 12.86 1.25 8.41
N LEU A 148 13.32 1.49 9.64
CA LEU A 148 14.27 2.57 9.94
C LEU A 148 15.62 2.40 9.27
N ASN A 149 16.00 1.18 8.91
CA ASN A 149 17.24 0.90 8.20
C ASN A 149 17.18 1.33 6.73
N TYR A 150 15.98 1.51 6.17
CA TYR A 150 15.77 1.93 4.79
C TYR A 150 15.49 3.43 4.66
N LEU A 151 14.95 4.05 5.70
CA LEU A 151 14.63 5.47 5.68
C LEU A 151 15.91 6.33 5.74
N PRO A 152 16.05 7.34 4.87
CA PRO A 152 17.17 8.26 4.95
C PRO A 152 17.05 9.14 6.21
N ALA A 153 18.14 9.78 6.61
CA ALA A 153 18.09 10.78 7.69
C ALA A 153 17.31 12.04 7.28
N SER A 154 17.29 12.36 5.98
CA SER A 154 16.55 13.47 5.39
C SER A 154 16.22 13.18 3.92
N GLY A 155 15.23 13.89 3.38
CA GLY A 155 14.77 13.70 1.99
C GLY A 155 13.98 12.40 1.80
N PHE A 156 14.02 11.87 0.58
CA PHE A 156 13.28 10.68 0.16
C PHE A 156 14.20 9.47 -0.08
N ILE A 157 13.63 8.27 -0.15
CA ILE A 157 14.32 7.07 -0.64
C ILE A 157 14.54 7.27 -2.14
N GLY A 158 15.64 7.92 -2.49
CA GLY A 158 15.84 8.50 -3.82
C GLY A 158 16.73 9.74 -3.82
N GLY A 159 16.90 10.39 -2.67
CA GLY A 159 17.63 11.65 -2.53
C GLY A 159 16.66 12.82 -2.33
N GLU A 160 16.85 13.90 -3.08
CA GLU A 160 15.98 15.09 -3.00
C GLU A 160 14.57 14.86 -3.57
N GLU A 161 14.44 13.89 -4.48
CA GLU A 161 13.17 13.53 -5.10
C GLU A 161 12.71 12.12 -4.73
N PRO A 162 11.39 11.86 -4.78
CA PRO A 162 10.82 10.53 -4.58
C PRO A 162 11.36 9.52 -5.61
N GLY A 163 12.11 8.51 -5.16
CA GLY A 163 12.50 7.37 -5.98
C GLY A 163 11.41 6.31 -6.07
N GLU A 164 11.67 5.24 -6.80
CA GLU A 164 10.72 4.13 -6.99
C GLU A 164 10.24 3.52 -5.67
N ASP A 165 11.17 3.30 -4.73
CA ASP A 165 10.88 2.78 -3.38
C ASP A 165 9.80 3.60 -2.65
N VAL A 166 9.74 4.92 -2.90
CA VAL A 166 8.82 5.84 -2.23
C VAL A 166 7.38 5.59 -2.64
N PHE A 167 7.15 5.24 -3.91
CA PHE A 167 5.81 4.92 -4.41
C PHE A 167 5.27 3.65 -3.77
N HIS A 168 6.11 2.61 -3.71
CA HIS A 168 5.74 1.34 -3.08
C HIS A 168 5.53 1.50 -1.57
N LEU A 169 6.50 2.10 -0.86
CA LEU A 169 6.42 2.28 0.59
C LEU A 169 5.27 3.21 0.97
N GLY A 170 5.02 4.27 0.20
CA GLY A 170 3.93 5.21 0.46
C GLY A 170 2.56 4.53 0.43
N ALA A 171 2.27 3.76 -0.62
CA ALA A 171 1.03 3.00 -0.72
C ALA A 171 0.92 1.89 0.34
N TRP A 172 2.03 1.20 0.62
CA TRP A 172 2.08 0.21 1.70
C TRP A 172 1.72 0.84 3.05
N MET A 173 2.34 1.96 3.42
CA MET A 173 2.06 2.69 4.67
C MET A 173 0.62 3.20 4.74
N ALA A 174 0.09 3.76 3.65
CA ALA A 174 -1.31 4.20 3.58
C ALA A 174 -2.28 3.07 3.93
N ARG A 175 -2.04 1.86 3.39
CA ARG A 175 -2.87 0.70 3.66
C ARG A 175 -2.72 0.21 5.10
N ILE A 176 -1.50 0.15 5.64
CA ILE A 176 -1.29 -0.17 7.05
C ILE A 176 -2.08 0.79 7.93
N VAL A 177 -1.99 2.10 7.72
CA VAL A 177 -2.76 3.10 8.48
C VAL A 177 -4.27 2.88 8.36
N LEU A 178 -4.76 2.58 7.15
CA LEU A 178 -6.17 2.25 6.95
C LEU A 178 -6.61 1.03 7.77
N THR A 179 -5.75 0.01 7.88
CA THR A 179 -6.04 -1.21 8.68
C THR A 179 -6.10 -0.95 10.18
N LEU A 180 -5.54 0.16 10.64
CA LEU A 180 -5.63 0.66 12.02
C LEU A 180 -6.90 1.50 12.27
N GLY A 181 -7.78 1.61 11.26
CA GLY A 181 -9.08 2.29 11.37
C GLY A 181 -9.04 3.78 11.07
N VAL A 182 -7.97 4.28 10.45
CA VAL A 182 -7.79 5.71 10.14
C VAL A 182 -7.92 5.97 8.64
N GLN A 183 -8.70 6.98 8.28
CA GLN A 183 -9.00 7.31 6.88
C GLN A 183 -8.13 8.43 6.30
N THR A 184 -7.34 9.10 7.14
CA THR A 184 -6.58 10.31 6.79
C THR A 184 -5.09 10.15 7.05
N SER A 185 -4.27 10.89 6.30
CA SER A 185 -2.81 10.84 6.43
C SER A 185 -2.30 11.60 7.66
N GLU A 186 -3.08 12.58 8.11
CA GLU A 186 -2.83 13.46 9.24
C GLU A 186 -2.82 12.69 10.57
N GLU A 187 -3.72 11.72 10.71
CA GLU A 187 -3.90 10.90 11.90
C GLU A 187 -2.98 9.67 11.93
N ALA A 188 -2.29 9.38 10.82
CA ALA A 188 -1.45 8.19 10.64
C ALA A 188 -0.41 8.00 11.76
N ALA A 189 0.27 9.08 12.15
CA ALA A 189 1.31 9.02 13.17
C ALA A 189 0.78 8.55 14.52
N GLN A 190 -0.35 9.15 14.94
CA GLN A 190 -1.02 8.82 16.19
C GLN A 190 -1.61 7.41 16.15
N ALA A 191 -2.16 6.99 15.00
CA ALA A 191 -2.74 5.66 14.81
C ALA A 191 -1.69 4.56 15.01
N ILE A 192 -0.52 4.74 14.39
CA ILE A 192 0.60 3.82 14.49
C ILE A 192 1.14 3.77 15.92
N GLU A 193 1.33 4.93 16.57
CA GLU A 193 1.80 4.97 17.96
C GLU A 193 0.83 4.27 18.92
N LYS A 194 -0.46 4.57 18.79
CA LYS A 194 -1.52 3.93 19.60
C LYS A 194 -1.57 2.42 19.39
N SER A 195 -1.33 1.96 18.16
CA SER A 195 -1.47 0.55 17.81
C SER A 195 -0.21 -0.25 18.14
N TYR A 196 0.96 0.22 17.74
CA TYR A 196 2.22 -0.51 17.89
C TYR A 196 3.02 -0.11 19.14
N GLY A 197 2.46 0.75 19.99
CA GLY A 197 2.97 1.06 21.33
C GLY A 197 4.30 1.83 21.37
N LYS A 198 4.76 2.32 20.21
CA LYS A 198 5.97 3.13 20.09
C LYS A 198 5.68 4.34 19.21
N PRO A 199 6.15 5.53 19.59
CA PRO A 199 6.06 6.68 18.71
C PRO A 199 6.77 6.35 17.41
N LEU A 200 6.14 6.79 16.33
CA LEU A 200 6.70 6.66 15.00
C LEU A 200 8.07 7.37 15.01
N PRO A 201 9.19 6.72 14.64
CA PRO A 201 10.53 7.26 14.91
C PRO A 201 10.78 8.61 14.23
N GLU A 202 11.72 9.42 14.70
CA GLU A 202 11.94 10.81 14.21
C GLU A 202 12.08 10.93 12.67
N LYS A 203 12.52 9.86 12.00
CA LYS A 203 12.46 9.67 10.54
C LYS A 203 11.06 9.76 9.93
N VAL A 204 9.98 9.96 10.71
CA VAL A 204 8.63 10.39 10.30
C VAL A 204 8.62 11.71 9.55
N ALA A 205 9.70 12.50 9.62
CA ALA A 205 9.94 13.56 8.65
C ALA A 205 9.75 13.06 7.21
N TYR A 206 10.13 11.81 6.91
CA TYR A 206 9.88 11.14 5.63
C TYR A 206 8.38 11.03 5.30
N TRP A 207 7.57 10.48 6.22
CA TRP A 207 6.13 10.36 6.03
C TRP A 207 5.49 11.74 5.84
N ARG A 208 5.80 12.70 6.72
CA ARG A 208 5.29 14.07 6.63
C ARG A 208 5.67 14.76 5.32
N ALA A 209 6.90 14.59 4.87
CA ALA A 209 7.35 15.11 3.57
C ALA A 209 6.55 14.49 2.42
N TRP A 210 6.31 13.18 2.48
CA TRP A 210 5.60 12.47 1.43
C TRP A 210 4.11 12.85 1.36
N VAL A 211 3.39 12.84 2.47
CA VAL A 211 1.95 13.18 2.48
C VAL A 211 1.68 14.65 2.15
N SER A 212 2.68 15.51 2.28
CA SER A 212 2.57 16.92 1.90
C SER A 212 2.59 17.16 0.38
N LYS A 213 3.05 16.17 -0.40
CA LYS A 213 3.24 16.30 -1.85
C LYS A 213 1.91 16.52 -2.60
N PRO A 214 1.89 17.32 -3.68
CA PRO A 214 0.71 17.47 -4.53
C PRO A 214 0.20 16.15 -5.10
N SER A 215 1.11 15.26 -5.51
CA SER A 215 0.78 13.92 -6.01
C SER A 215 0.04 13.08 -4.97
N TRP A 216 0.52 13.06 -3.73
CA TRP A 216 -0.16 12.40 -2.62
C TRP A 216 -1.57 12.92 -2.41
N LYS A 217 -1.72 14.25 -2.31
CA LYS A 217 -3.01 14.91 -2.12
C LYS A 217 -3.98 14.66 -3.27
N LYS A 218 -3.47 14.50 -4.49
CA LYS A 218 -4.26 14.16 -5.67
C LYS A 218 -4.78 12.73 -5.60
N VAL A 219 -3.91 11.78 -5.28
CA VAL A 219 -4.26 10.34 -5.20
C VAL A 219 -5.20 10.08 -4.04
N TYR A 220 -4.87 10.57 -2.84
CA TYR A 220 -5.66 10.34 -1.62
C TYR A 220 -6.65 11.47 -1.32
N ALA A 221 -7.11 12.19 -2.34
CA ALA A 221 -8.06 13.31 -2.17
C ALA A 221 -9.36 12.86 -1.48
N GLU A 222 -9.77 11.62 -1.72
CA GLU A 222 -10.99 11.00 -1.18
C GLU A 222 -10.72 10.14 0.07
N GLY A 223 -9.50 10.20 0.60
CA GLY A 223 -9.05 9.41 1.75
C GLY A 223 -8.12 8.26 1.38
N LEU A 224 -7.57 7.62 2.41
CA LEU A 224 -6.70 6.45 2.28
C LEU A 224 -7.47 5.25 1.71
N HIS A 225 -6.87 4.57 0.74
CA HIS A 225 -7.40 3.38 0.08
C HIS A 225 -6.29 2.35 -0.19
#